data_AF-A0A244CMZ2-F1
#
_entry.id   AF-A0A244CMZ2-F1
#
_cell.length_a   1.000
_cell.length_b   1.000
_cell.length_c   1.000
_cell.angle_alpha   90.00
_cell.angle_beta   90.00
_cell.angle_gamma   90.00
#
_symmetry.space_group_name_H-M   'P 1'
#
loop_
_entity.id
_entity.type
_entity.pdbx_description
1 polymer ?
#
loop_
_entity_poly.entity_id
_entity_poly.type
_entity_poly.pdbx_seq_one_letter_code
_entity_poly.pdbx_strand_id
1 'polypeptide(L)'
;MPPAKNSQSHKMSRLLWVGVMIFVLVIGGWVIRTQFIEFKNSLNSLTFEINSAQQTEKAEEIIVSETKKQPNRNLVSRAAMPKTNSNAPIDYQCDTIDFAPAQQSQWQQQIETLDAGFNAHNIVINDDLTVTFYAKSITPQFVKELQERLFYVYELYGSHFSIRAKRPINLKMIMLPDDTSYELFASMFIDNYVPGTSQGLYFHGSDSAFIQYKNEQQAMETILHEAIHALNFHLIGVMPRAINEGLAELFSSMVKSGTNQVTIDFDETNEQLKQVVDFQTIVNSEHQWDANDTSRYYMSGKLWLTFFFMEEKGLQLLRALLREEQKETCQLLEEDEVLALVIDFYLNYEVDFKQWLNRHFLSEQG
;
A
#
# COMPACT_ATOMS: atom_id res chain seq x y z
N MET A 1 4.29 47.98 56.01
CA MET A 1 4.29 48.79 54.77
C MET A 1 4.98 47.98 53.68
N PRO A 2 4.35 47.82 52.50
CA PRO A 2 4.80 47.03 51.33
C PRO A 2 5.75 47.88 50.42
N PRO A 3 6.13 47.53 49.16
CA PRO A 3 5.77 46.41 48.24
C PRO A 3 7.01 45.68 47.64
N ALA A 4 7.00 44.67 46.75
CA ALA A 4 6.28 44.54 45.48
C ALA A 4 6.31 43.11 44.85
N LYS A 5 5.18 42.81 44.20
CA LYS A 5 4.90 41.98 43.00
C LYS A 5 5.97 41.00 42.49
N ASN A 6 5.57 39.75 42.29
CA ASN A 6 5.97 38.99 41.10
C ASN A 6 4.82 38.16 40.53
N SER A 7 4.69 38.26 39.21
CA SER A 7 3.57 37.83 38.37
C SER A 7 3.60 36.35 38.02
N GLN A 8 2.42 35.77 37.87
CA GLN A 8 2.18 34.53 37.14
C GLN A 8 2.60 34.66 35.67
N SER A 9 3.15 33.58 35.09
CA SER A 9 2.92 33.26 33.68
C SER A 9 2.71 31.75 33.53
N HIS A 10 1.45 31.35 33.37
CA HIS A 10 1.09 30.08 32.74
C HIS A 10 1.34 30.22 31.24
N LYS A 11 2.20 29.37 30.66
CA LYS A 11 2.27 29.19 29.21
C LYS A 11 1.19 28.18 28.81
N MET A 12 0.09 28.68 28.25
CA MET A 12 -0.85 27.87 27.46
C MET A 12 -0.24 27.59 26.09
N SER A 13 -0.19 26.31 25.70
CA SER A 13 0.01 25.88 24.31
C SER A 13 -1.16 26.35 23.46
N ARG A 14 -0.91 27.17 22.45
CA ARG A 14 -1.92 27.54 21.45
C ARG A 14 -1.96 26.45 20.37
N LEU A 15 -3.04 25.68 20.32
CA LEU A 15 -3.47 25.02 19.08
C LEU A 15 -3.90 26.12 18.10
N LEU A 16 -3.26 26.22 16.94
CA LEU A 16 -3.77 27.04 15.84
C LEU A 16 -4.83 26.23 15.09
N TRP A 17 -6.09 26.61 15.26
CA TRP A 17 -7.18 26.21 14.39
C TRP A 17 -7.27 27.22 13.24
N VAL A 18 -6.98 26.78 12.02
CA VAL A 18 -7.25 27.59 10.82
C VAL A 18 -8.49 27.01 10.14
N GLY A 19 -9.65 27.56 10.48
CA GLY A 19 -10.88 27.34 9.71
C GLY A 19 -11.06 28.47 8.69
N VAL A 20 -11.21 28.14 7.41
CA VAL A 20 -11.62 29.11 6.39
C VAL A 20 -13.14 29.24 6.44
N MET A 21 -13.65 30.37 6.97
CA MET A 21 -15.06 30.74 6.82
C MET A 21 -15.27 31.38 5.44
N ILE A 22 -15.92 30.67 4.51
CA ILE A 22 -16.44 31.27 3.29
C ILE A 22 -17.81 31.87 3.62
N PHE A 23 -17.92 33.20 3.59
CA PHE A 23 -19.21 33.89 3.64
C PHE A 23 -19.84 33.90 2.25
N VAL A 24 -20.99 33.25 2.09
CA VAL A 24 -21.88 33.43 0.94
C VAL A 24 -23.11 34.22 1.41
N LEU A 25 -23.30 35.39 0.82
CA LEU A 25 -24.46 36.26 1.03
C LEU A 25 -25.68 35.65 0.31
N VAL A 26 -26.80 35.44 1.02
CA VAL A 26 -28.05 34.94 0.45
C VAL A 26 -29.09 36.05 0.40
N ILE A 27 -29.58 36.37 -0.81
CA ILE A 27 -30.85 37.06 -1.04
C ILE A 27 -31.79 36.02 -1.66
N GLY A 28 -32.90 35.71 -0.98
CA GLY A 28 -34.03 34.98 -1.58
C GLY A 28 -34.05 33.45 -1.38
N GLY A 29 -34.28 32.99 -0.15
CA GLY A 29 -35.21 31.89 0.09
C GLY A 29 -34.82 30.45 -0.29
N TRP A 30 -33.54 30.08 -0.34
CA TRP A 30 -33.11 28.67 -0.44
C TRP A 30 -32.33 28.24 0.80
N VAL A 31 -32.74 27.13 1.42
CA VAL A 31 -32.00 26.47 2.50
C VAL A 31 -30.94 25.58 1.84
N ILE A 32 -29.66 25.91 2.03
CA ILE A 32 -28.52 25.06 1.65
C ILE A 32 -27.91 24.48 2.92
N ARG A 33 -27.76 23.15 2.95
CA ARG A 33 -27.06 22.40 3.99
C ARG A 33 -25.57 22.75 3.93
N THR A 34 -25.02 23.33 4.98
CA THR A 34 -23.58 23.53 5.14
C THR A 34 -22.90 22.19 5.35
N GLN A 35 -22.02 21.78 4.45
CA GLN A 35 -21.02 20.75 4.71
C GLN A 35 -19.80 21.41 5.36
N PHE A 36 -19.41 20.91 6.52
CA PHE A 36 -18.09 21.18 7.08
C PHE A 36 -17.09 20.34 6.28
N ILE A 37 -16.18 21.00 5.58
CA ILE A 37 -14.97 20.36 5.06
C ILE A 37 -13.91 20.56 6.14
N GLU A 38 -13.63 19.52 6.91
CA GLU A 38 -12.44 19.49 7.77
C GLU A 38 -11.20 19.35 6.88
N PHE A 39 -10.44 20.43 6.73
CA PHE A 39 -9.06 20.32 6.27
C PHE A 39 -8.22 19.83 7.44
N LYS A 40 -7.93 18.52 7.50
CA LYS A 40 -6.72 18.05 8.18
C LYS A 40 -5.55 18.65 7.40
N ASN A 41 -4.89 19.66 7.96
CA ASN A 41 -3.52 19.94 7.55
C ASN A 41 -2.69 18.74 8.04
N SER A 42 -2.43 17.75 7.18
CA SER A 42 -1.36 16.79 7.48
C SER A 42 -0.07 17.62 7.54
N LEU A 43 0.48 17.78 8.75
CA LEU A 43 1.72 18.53 8.95
C LEU A 43 2.92 17.79 8.35
N ASN A 44 2.72 16.54 7.96
CA ASN A 44 3.72 15.62 7.42
C ASN A 44 3.23 15.11 6.06
N SER A 45 3.58 15.79 4.97
CA SER A 45 3.35 15.28 3.61
C SER A 45 4.59 15.49 2.76
N LEU A 46 4.86 14.56 1.86
CA LEU A 46 5.99 14.63 0.93
C LEU A 46 5.47 14.78 -0.48
N THR A 47 5.74 15.94 -1.08
CA THR A 47 5.42 16.20 -2.48
C THR A 47 6.67 16.09 -3.34
N PHE A 48 6.60 15.33 -4.41
CA PHE A 48 7.70 15.19 -5.37
C PHE A 48 7.18 15.17 -6.81
N GLU A 49 8.07 15.55 -7.72
CA GLU A 49 7.84 15.49 -9.15
C GLU A 49 8.12 14.07 -9.65
N ILE A 50 7.17 13.53 -10.41
CA ILE A 50 7.37 12.28 -11.13
C ILE A 50 7.88 12.66 -12.51
N ASN A 51 9.16 12.39 -12.76
CA ASN A 51 9.73 12.62 -14.07
C ASN A 51 9.09 11.67 -15.08
N SER A 52 8.17 12.19 -15.89
CA SER A 52 7.63 11.50 -17.08
C SER A 52 8.71 11.17 -18.14
N ALA A 53 9.95 11.62 -17.94
CA ALA A 53 11.09 11.38 -18.82
C ALA A 53 11.55 9.92 -18.93
N GLN A 54 11.05 8.98 -18.11
CA GLN A 54 11.24 7.54 -18.33
C GLN A 54 10.20 6.92 -19.29
N GLN A 55 9.27 7.71 -19.85
CA GLN A 55 8.31 7.24 -20.86
C GLN A 55 8.88 7.13 -22.29
N THR A 56 10.17 7.43 -22.50
CA THR A 56 10.83 7.29 -23.81
C THR A 56 12.27 6.78 -23.68
N GLU A 57 12.46 5.55 -23.25
CA GLU A 57 13.58 4.75 -23.77
C GLU A 57 13.03 3.47 -24.38
N LYS A 58 13.17 3.38 -25.70
CA LYS A 58 12.98 2.17 -26.48
C LYS A 58 13.72 1.03 -25.78
N ALA A 59 13.10 -0.15 -25.79
CA ALA A 59 13.77 -1.41 -25.62
C ALA A 59 14.98 -1.49 -26.58
N GLU A 60 16.15 -1.11 -26.09
CA GLU A 60 17.42 -1.55 -26.64
C GLU A 60 17.85 -2.78 -25.85
N GLU A 61 17.86 -3.86 -26.61
CA GLU A 61 18.36 -5.18 -26.30
C GLU A 61 19.74 -5.11 -25.64
N ILE A 62 19.79 -5.24 -24.30
CA ILE A 62 21.04 -5.48 -23.61
C ILE A 62 21.45 -6.93 -23.91
N ILE A 63 22.24 -7.08 -24.97
CA ILE A 63 23.04 -8.28 -25.21
C ILE A 63 24.09 -8.34 -24.09
N VAL A 64 23.81 -9.17 -23.08
CA VAL A 64 24.80 -9.51 -22.05
C VAL A 64 25.87 -10.39 -22.71
N SER A 65 27.05 -9.82 -22.93
CA SER A 65 28.23 -10.54 -23.34
C SER A 65 28.81 -11.33 -22.16
N GLU A 66 28.99 -12.63 -22.38
CA GLU A 66 29.64 -13.53 -21.43
C GLU A 66 31.08 -13.08 -21.14
N THR A 67 31.41 -12.93 -19.86
CA THR A 67 32.78 -13.18 -19.40
C THR A 67 32.79 -13.89 -18.05
N LYS A 68 33.31 -15.12 -18.08
CA LYS A 68 33.50 -16.01 -16.92
C LYS A 68 34.45 -15.41 -15.88
N LYS A 69 34.01 -15.39 -14.62
CA LYS A 69 34.77 -15.93 -13.47
C LYS A 69 33.86 -16.12 -12.27
N GLN A 70 33.53 -17.37 -11.96
CA GLN A 70 32.90 -17.78 -10.70
C GLN A 70 33.82 -17.48 -9.51
N PRO A 71 33.27 -17.03 -8.38
CA PRO A 71 33.69 -17.48 -7.07
C PRO A 71 32.74 -18.57 -6.57
N ASN A 72 33.37 -19.61 -6.05
CA ASN A 72 32.77 -20.81 -5.47
C ASN A 72 31.89 -20.42 -4.26
N ARG A 73 30.56 -20.51 -4.37
CA ARG A 73 29.64 -20.53 -3.22
C ARG A 73 28.98 -21.90 -3.17
N ASN A 74 29.21 -22.60 -2.06
CA ASN A 74 28.48 -23.80 -1.70
C ASN A 74 26.99 -23.44 -1.60
N LEU A 75 26.21 -23.89 -2.58
CA LEU A 75 24.75 -23.91 -2.52
C LEU A 75 24.34 -24.80 -1.35
N VAL A 76 23.72 -24.21 -0.34
CA VAL A 76 22.86 -24.95 0.58
C VAL A 76 21.70 -25.46 -0.26
N SER A 77 21.53 -26.78 -0.30
CA SER A 77 20.48 -27.44 -1.09
C SER A 77 19.10 -27.00 -0.59
N ARG A 78 18.38 -26.22 -1.41
CA ARG A 78 16.94 -25.97 -1.24
C ARG A 78 16.21 -27.31 -1.26
N ALA A 79 15.43 -27.61 -0.23
CA ALA A 79 14.54 -28.76 -0.24
C ALA A 79 13.40 -28.49 -1.25
N ALA A 80 13.45 -29.17 -2.39
CA ALA A 80 12.40 -29.06 -3.40
C ALA A 80 11.11 -29.75 -2.93
N MET A 81 9.97 -29.07 -3.07
CA MET A 81 8.66 -29.73 -3.08
C MET A 81 8.59 -30.75 -4.24
N PRO A 82 7.83 -31.85 -4.09
CA PRO A 82 7.82 -32.94 -5.05
C PRO A 82 7.24 -32.48 -6.40
N LYS A 83 8.08 -32.46 -7.43
CA LYS A 83 7.67 -32.18 -8.82
C LYS A 83 6.70 -33.25 -9.30
N THR A 84 5.44 -32.87 -9.53
CA THR A 84 4.52 -33.68 -10.33
C THR A 84 4.79 -33.42 -11.81
N ASN A 85 4.89 -34.51 -12.56
CA ASN A 85 5.33 -34.54 -13.94
C ASN A 85 4.11 -34.30 -14.84
N SER A 86 3.98 -33.11 -15.45
CA SER A 86 3.05 -32.92 -16.58
C SER A 86 3.56 -31.85 -17.54
N ASN A 87 3.63 -32.18 -18.83
CA ASN A 87 4.00 -31.27 -19.92
C ASN A 87 2.85 -30.30 -20.26
N ALA A 88 2.30 -29.63 -19.25
CA ALA A 88 1.39 -28.50 -19.43
C ALA A 88 2.20 -27.20 -19.52
N PRO A 89 1.71 -26.15 -20.21
CA PRO A 89 2.30 -24.82 -20.12
C PRO A 89 2.37 -24.45 -18.64
N ILE A 90 3.55 -24.09 -18.16
CA ILE A 90 3.79 -23.74 -16.75
C ILE A 90 2.85 -22.59 -16.40
N ASP A 91 1.83 -22.88 -15.61
CA ASP A 91 0.91 -21.91 -15.04
C ASP A 91 1.66 -21.21 -13.90
N TYR A 92 1.88 -19.90 -14.03
CA TYR A 92 2.61 -19.07 -13.07
C TYR A 92 1.74 -18.63 -11.89
N GLN A 93 0.55 -19.21 -11.72
CA GLN A 93 -0.10 -19.17 -10.42
C GLN A 93 0.68 -20.05 -9.47
N CYS A 94 1.15 -19.42 -8.41
CA CYS A 94 1.49 -20.10 -7.18
C CYS A 94 0.34 -20.98 -6.85
N ASP A 95 0.62 -22.23 -6.48
CA ASP A 95 -0.36 -23.26 -6.16
C ASP A 95 -1.29 -22.76 -5.02
N THR A 96 -2.15 -21.81 -5.37
CA THR A 96 -3.39 -21.45 -4.71
C THR A 96 -4.45 -22.44 -5.17
N ILE A 97 -4.11 -23.41 -6.03
CA ILE A 97 -4.98 -24.48 -6.57
C ILE A 97 -5.78 -25.17 -5.46
N ASP A 98 -5.22 -25.31 -4.25
CA ASP A 98 -5.92 -25.96 -3.14
C ASP A 98 -6.93 -25.04 -2.41
N PHE A 99 -6.71 -23.72 -2.37
CA PHE A 99 -7.56 -22.76 -1.64
C PHE A 99 -8.46 -21.91 -2.55
N ALA A 100 -8.05 -21.68 -3.79
CA ALA A 100 -8.73 -20.85 -4.76
C ALA A 100 -10.17 -21.35 -5.06
N PRO A 101 -10.45 -22.65 -5.24
CA PRO A 101 -11.82 -23.10 -5.51
C PRO A 101 -12.77 -22.85 -4.33
N ALA A 102 -12.29 -23.06 -3.10
CA ALA A 102 -13.08 -22.83 -1.88
C ALA A 102 -13.37 -21.34 -1.69
N GLN A 103 -12.34 -20.49 -1.76
CA GLN A 103 -12.48 -19.03 -1.66
C GLN A 103 -13.36 -18.47 -2.78
N GLN A 104 -13.21 -18.95 -4.01
CA GLN A 104 -14.07 -18.54 -5.12
C GLN A 104 -15.53 -18.94 -4.89
N SER A 105 -15.78 -20.16 -4.41
CA SER A 105 -17.15 -20.63 -4.13
C SER A 105 -17.78 -19.84 -2.99
N GLN A 106 -17.04 -19.61 -1.90
CA GLN A 106 -17.48 -18.79 -0.77
C GLN A 106 -17.76 -17.35 -1.23
N TRP A 107 -16.90 -16.77 -2.06
CA TRP A 107 -17.09 -15.44 -2.64
C TRP A 107 -18.38 -15.32 -3.46
N GLN A 108 -18.64 -16.28 -4.35
CA GLN A 108 -19.88 -16.28 -5.15
C GLN A 108 -21.11 -16.36 -4.25
N GLN A 109 -21.08 -17.23 -3.25
CA GLN A 109 -22.15 -17.33 -2.26
C GLN A 109 -22.38 -15.99 -1.54
N GLN A 110 -21.31 -15.27 -1.17
CA GLN A 110 -21.45 -13.97 -0.52
C GLN A 110 -22.12 -12.94 -1.43
N ILE A 111 -21.73 -12.87 -2.71
CA ILE A 111 -22.39 -11.97 -3.69
C ILE A 111 -23.89 -12.28 -3.77
N GLU A 112 -24.27 -13.55 -3.83
CA GLU A 112 -25.68 -13.96 -3.92
C GLU A 112 -26.51 -13.58 -2.68
N THR A 113 -25.85 -13.42 -1.53
CA THR A 113 -26.51 -13.01 -0.27
C THR A 113 -26.60 -11.49 -0.09
N LEU A 114 -25.98 -10.69 -0.96
CA LEU A 114 -26.05 -9.24 -0.88
C LEU A 114 -27.51 -8.78 -1.06
N ASP A 115 -27.97 -7.91 -0.17
CA ASP A 115 -29.31 -7.34 -0.28
C ASP A 115 -29.42 -6.37 -1.47
N ALA A 116 -30.67 -6.05 -1.84
CA ALA A 116 -30.97 -5.17 -2.98
C ALA A 116 -30.44 -3.73 -2.84
N GLY A 117 -29.89 -3.35 -1.69
CA GLY A 117 -29.25 -2.06 -1.47
C GLY A 117 -27.84 -1.99 -2.06
N PHE A 118 -27.18 -3.12 -2.34
CA PHE A 118 -25.86 -3.12 -2.97
C PHE A 118 -25.94 -2.87 -4.48
N ASN A 119 -25.08 -1.99 -4.98
CA ASN A 119 -24.88 -1.73 -6.39
C ASN A 119 -23.51 -2.22 -6.82
N ALA A 120 -23.44 -2.85 -7.99
CA ALA A 120 -22.17 -3.22 -8.60
C ALA A 120 -21.61 -2.02 -9.39
N HIS A 121 -20.35 -1.71 -9.12
CA HIS A 121 -19.57 -0.69 -9.82
C HIS A 121 -18.44 -1.41 -10.56
N ASN A 122 -18.49 -1.38 -11.89
CA ASN A 122 -17.46 -1.97 -12.73
C ASN A 122 -16.58 -0.86 -13.32
N ILE A 123 -15.31 -0.86 -12.96
CA ILE A 123 -14.31 0.11 -13.41
C ILE A 123 -13.27 -0.63 -14.25
N VAL A 124 -13.14 -0.22 -15.51
CA VAL A 124 -12.00 -0.61 -16.36
C VAL A 124 -10.89 0.41 -16.15
N ILE A 125 -9.75 -0.04 -15.63
CA ILE A 125 -8.59 0.83 -15.39
C ILE A 125 -7.77 0.95 -16.67
N ASN A 126 -7.46 -0.19 -17.29
CA ASN A 126 -6.77 -0.31 -18.58
C ASN A 126 -7.05 -1.72 -19.16
N ASP A 127 -6.35 -2.10 -20.23
CA ASP A 127 -6.52 -3.40 -20.90
C ASP A 127 -6.21 -4.61 -19.99
N ASP A 128 -5.40 -4.40 -18.94
CA ASP A 128 -4.93 -5.45 -18.04
C ASP A 128 -5.68 -5.49 -16.71
N LEU A 129 -6.31 -4.40 -16.26
CA LEU A 129 -6.90 -4.30 -14.92
C LEU A 129 -8.36 -3.84 -14.96
N THR A 130 -9.23 -4.67 -14.40
CA THR A 130 -10.63 -4.36 -14.12
C THR A 130 -10.93 -4.57 -12.65
N VAL A 131 -11.65 -3.63 -12.05
CA VAL A 131 -12.13 -3.70 -10.66
C VAL A 131 -13.65 -3.68 -10.65
N THR A 132 -14.26 -4.71 -10.09
CA THR A 132 -15.69 -4.73 -9.77
C THR A 132 -15.86 -4.63 -8.27
N PHE A 133 -16.56 -3.61 -7.76
CA PHE A 133 -16.88 -3.53 -6.34
C PHE A 133 -18.37 -3.35 -6.08
N TYR A 134 -18.84 -3.92 -4.97
CA TYR A 134 -20.23 -3.86 -4.53
C TYR A 134 -20.34 -2.95 -3.30
N ALA A 135 -21.18 -1.93 -3.36
CA ALA A 135 -21.38 -0.99 -2.26
C ALA A 135 -22.82 -0.47 -2.19
N LYS A 136 -23.30 -0.07 -1.01
CA LYS A 136 -24.66 0.46 -0.84
C LYS A 136 -24.82 1.91 -1.31
N SER A 137 -23.88 2.78 -1.00
CA SER A 137 -23.95 4.21 -1.33
C SER A 137 -22.55 4.78 -1.46
N ILE A 138 -22.15 5.04 -2.71
CA ILE A 138 -20.85 5.62 -3.05
C ILE A 138 -21.06 6.72 -4.09
N THR A 139 -20.33 7.82 -3.94
CA THR A 139 -20.43 8.95 -4.85
C THR A 139 -19.75 8.65 -6.19
N PRO A 140 -20.21 9.26 -7.30
CA PRO A 140 -19.49 9.19 -8.58
C PRO A 140 -18.05 9.72 -8.49
N GLN A 141 -17.79 10.66 -7.58
CA GLN A 141 -16.46 11.21 -7.35
C GLN A 141 -15.52 10.16 -6.77
N PHE A 142 -15.97 9.35 -5.80
CA PHE A 142 -15.20 8.22 -5.28
C PHE A 142 -14.83 7.24 -6.40
N VAL A 143 -15.78 6.85 -7.26
CA VAL A 143 -15.54 5.92 -8.38
C VAL A 143 -14.45 6.46 -9.31
N LYS A 144 -14.56 7.74 -9.66
CA LYS A 144 -13.61 8.42 -10.55
C LYS A 144 -12.21 8.50 -9.92
N GLU A 145 -12.14 8.91 -8.66
CA GLU A 145 -10.87 9.02 -7.95
C GLU A 145 -10.19 7.65 -7.80
N LEU A 146 -10.95 6.60 -7.46
CA LEU A 146 -10.44 5.23 -7.41
C LEU A 146 -9.85 4.81 -8.77
N GLN A 147 -10.56 5.08 -9.85
CA GLN A 147 -10.10 4.79 -11.21
C GLN A 147 -8.78 5.50 -11.53
N GLU A 148 -8.70 6.81 -11.26
CA GLU A 148 -7.51 7.61 -11.54
C GLU A 148 -6.30 7.17 -10.71
N ARG A 149 -6.51 6.86 -9.41
CA ARG A 149 -5.44 6.44 -8.50
C ARG A 149 -4.93 5.04 -8.85
N LEU A 150 -5.81 4.09 -9.16
CA LEU A 150 -5.39 2.75 -9.61
C LEU A 150 -4.67 2.77 -10.94
N PHE A 151 -5.16 3.56 -11.91
CA PHE A 151 -4.46 3.74 -13.18
C PHE A 151 -3.04 4.26 -12.96
N TYR A 152 -2.92 5.26 -12.10
CA TYR A 152 -1.63 5.86 -11.77
C TYR A 152 -0.67 4.85 -11.11
N VAL A 153 -1.12 4.10 -10.10
CA VAL A 153 -0.29 3.08 -9.44
C VAL A 153 0.12 1.98 -10.42
N TYR A 154 -0.78 1.53 -11.29
CA TYR A 154 -0.43 0.55 -12.34
C TYR A 154 0.65 1.09 -13.28
N GLU A 155 0.56 2.37 -13.68
CA GLU A 155 1.59 3.00 -14.51
C GLU A 155 2.92 3.21 -13.77
N LEU A 156 2.92 3.40 -12.45
CA LEU A 156 4.15 3.40 -11.65
C LEU A 156 4.88 2.05 -11.76
N TYR A 157 4.15 0.93 -11.66
CA TYR A 157 4.77 -0.39 -11.87
C TYR A 157 5.44 -0.51 -13.22
N GLY A 158 4.76 -0.07 -14.28
CA GLY A 158 5.28 -0.09 -15.64
C GLY A 158 6.49 0.82 -15.85
N SER A 159 6.40 2.07 -15.41
CA SER A 159 7.41 3.09 -15.69
C SER A 159 8.63 3.01 -14.76
N HIS A 160 8.41 2.76 -13.47
CA HIS A 160 9.46 2.79 -12.47
C HIS A 160 10.09 1.43 -12.23
N PHE A 161 9.38 0.32 -12.45
CA PHE A 161 9.94 -1.02 -12.23
C PHE A 161 10.10 -1.84 -13.53
N SER A 162 9.54 -1.34 -14.64
CA SER A 162 9.41 -2.10 -15.91
C SER A 162 8.63 -3.40 -15.72
N ILE A 163 7.62 -3.35 -14.85
CA ILE A 163 6.77 -4.49 -14.51
C ILE A 163 5.38 -4.27 -15.12
N ARG A 164 4.88 -5.25 -15.86
CA ARG A 164 3.56 -5.23 -16.50
C ARG A 164 2.86 -6.56 -16.26
N ALA A 165 1.53 -6.55 -16.28
CA ALA A 165 0.76 -7.77 -16.12
C ALA A 165 1.02 -8.71 -17.30
N LYS A 166 1.15 -10.01 -17.01
CA LYS A 166 1.25 -11.05 -18.05
C LYS A 166 -0.13 -11.54 -18.50
N ARG A 167 -1.19 -11.19 -17.75
CA ARG A 167 -2.58 -11.60 -17.96
C ARG A 167 -3.53 -10.57 -17.35
N PRO A 168 -4.80 -10.54 -17.76
CA PRO A 168 -5.80 -9.68 -17.15
C PRO A 168 -6.01 -9.97 -15.66
N ILE A 169 -6.09 -8.92 -14.86
CA ILE A 169 -6.36 -8.86 -13.43
C ILE A 169 -7.81 -8.43 -13.25
N ASN A 170 -8.63 -9.30 -12.66
CA ASN A 170 -10.06 -9.08 -12.44
C ASN A 170 -10.36 -9.08 -10.95
N LEU A 171 -10.22 -7.92 -10.33
CA LEU A 171 -10.36 -7.77 -8.88
C LEU A 171 -11.82 -7.54 -8.49
N LYS A 172 -12.27 -8.25 -7.47
CA LYS A 172 -13.66 -8.19 -6.99
C LYS A 172 -13.72 -7.77 -5.53
N MET A 173 -14.56 -6.81 -5.17
CA MET A 173 -14.54 -6.25 -3.82
C MET A 173 -15.95 -6.06 -3.28
N ILE A 174 -16.14 -6.27 -1.97
CA ILE A 174 -17.40 -5.95 -1.30
C ILE A 174 -17.08 -4.96 -0.19
N MET A 175 -17.77 -3.81 -0.25
CA MET A 175 -17.67 -2.76 0.74
C MET A 175 -18.84 -2.90 1.72
N LEU A 176 -18.54 -3.38 2.91
CA LEU A 176 -19.50 -3.74 3.94
C LEU A 176 -19.83 -2.51 4.80
N PRO A 177 -21.12 -2.17 4.96
CA PRO A 177 -21.56 -0.86 5.46
C PRO A 177 -21.36 -0.64 6.97
N ASP A 178 -21.08 -1.70 7.73
CA ASP A 178 -20.93 -1.65 9.18
C ASP A 178 -20.01 -2.74 9.72
N ASP A 179 -19.47 -2.50 10.92
CA ASP A 179 -18.51 -3.37 11.61
C ASP A 179 -19.05 -4.79 11.79
N THR A 180 -20.34 -4.95 12.09
CA THR A 180 -20.94 -6.27 12.33
C THR A 180 -20.96 -7.11 11.07
N SER A 181 -21.37 -6.52 9.94
CA SER A 181 -21.36 -7.19 8.64
C SER A 181 -19.93 -7.53 8.18
N TYR A 182 -18.98 -6.63 8.40
CA TYR A 182 -17.57 -6.85 8.09
C TYR A 182 -16.98 -8.01 8.89
N GLU A 183 -17.13 -7.99 10.22
CA GLU A 183 -16.58 -9.03 11.09
C GLU A 183 -17.23 -10.40 10.83
N LEU A 184 -18.53 -10.42 10.54
CA LEU A 184 -19.22 -11.64 10.13
C LEU A 184 -18.60 -12.23 8.87
N PHE A 185 -18.40 -11.42 7.83
CA PHE A 185 -17.79 -11.87 6.58
C PHE A 185 -16.36 -12.32 6.78
N ALA A 186 -15.54 -11.54 7.49
CA ALA A 186 -14.15 -11.88 7.78
C ALA A 186 -14.02 -13.24 8.51
N SER A 187 -14.88 -13.49 9.49
CA SER A 187 -14.89 -14.74 10.25
C SER A 187 -15.24 -15.99 9.43
N MET A 188 -15.86 -15.84 8.25
CA MET A 188 -16.15 -16.97 7.35
C MET A 188 -14.93 -17.42 6.54
N PHE A 189 -13.93 -16.56 6.41
CA PHE A 189 -12.74 -16.82 5.57
C PHE A 189 -11.46 -16.99 6.39
N ILE A 190 -11.43 -16.51 7.65
CA ILE A 190 -10.26 -16.56 8.52
C ILE A 190 -10.59 -17.34 9.79
N ASP A 191 -9.92 -18.47 9.96
CA ASP A 191 -9.98 -19.24 11.21
C ASP A 191 -9.43 -18.41 12.38
N ASN A 192 -10.17 -18.38 13.49
CA ASN A 192 -9.84 -17.60 14.69
C ASN A 192 -9.71 -16.08 14.42
N TYR A 193 -10.51 -15.54 13.50
CA TYR A 193 -10.61 -14.09 13.27
C TYR A 193 -10.83 -13.33 14.57
N VAL A 194 -10.04 -12.27 14.79
CA VAL A 194 -10.16 -11.39 15.95
C VAL A 194 -10.84 -10.08 15.50
N PRO A 195 -12.01 -9.74 16.08
CA PRO A 195 -12.70 -8.47 15.80
C PRO A 195 -11.81 -7.24 15.96
N GLY A 196 -12.00 -6.25 15.08
CA GLY A 196 -11.29 -4.97 15.12
C GLY A 196 -9.81 -4.97 14.71
N THR A 197 -9.25 -6.08 14.20
CA THR A 197 -7.81 -6.14 13.82
C THR A 197 -7.50 -5.74 12.38
N SER A 198 -8.52 -5.55 11.52
CA SER A 198 -8.35 -5.18 10.12
C SER A 198 -9.50 -4.30 9.65
N GLN A 199 -9.25 -3.48 8.62
CA GLN A 199 -10.26 -2.69 7.91
C GLN A 199 -10.49 -3.18 6.48
N GLY A 200 -9.55 -3.99 5.95
CA GLY A 200 -9.68 -4.70 4.71
C GLY A 200 -9.01 -6.07 4.79
N LEU A 201 -9.43 -6.97 3.91
CA LEU A 201 -8.87 -8.31 3.75
C LEU A 201 -8.87 -8.70 2.28
N TYR A 202 -7.69 -8.89 1.71
CA TYR A 202 -7.50 -9.44 0.37
C TYR A 202 -7.27 -10.97 0.40
N PHE A 203 -7.90 -11.65 -0.55
CA PHE A 203 -7.83 -13.10 -0.74
C PHE A 203 -7.27 -13.42 -2.13
N HIS A 204 -6.03 -13.91 -2.17
CA HIS A 204 -5.33 -14.26 -3.40
C HIS A 204 -6.04 -15.34 -4.24
N GLY A 205 -6.75 -16.29 -3.61
CA GLY A 205 -7.36 -17.42 -4.31
C GLY A 205 -8.61 -17.05 -5.13
N SER A 206 -9.30 -15.98 -4.73
CA SER A 206 -10.52 -15.50 -5.41
C SER A 206 -10.35 -14.15 -6.10
N ASP A 207 -9.14 -13.57 -6.06
CA ASP A 207 -8.85 -12.20 -6.49
C ASP A 207 -9.89 -11.23 -5.93
N SER A 208 -10.12 -11.33 -4.62
CA SER A 208 -11.23 -10.63 -3.99
C SER A 208 -10.87 -9.99 -2.66
N ALA A 209 -11.56 -8.92 -2.29
CA ALA A 209 -11.39 -8.28 -1.00
C ALA A 209 -12.70 -7.90 -0.30
N PHE A 210 -12.65 -7.84 1.02
CA PHE A 210 -13.67 -7.18 1.85
C PHE A 210 -13.12 -5.87 2.40
N ILE A 211 -13.97 -4.85 2.45
CA ILE A 211 -13.61 -3.51 2.94
C ILE A 211 -14.66 -3.10 3.97
N GLN A 212 -14.22 -2.72 5.15
CA GLN A 212 -15.06 -2.08 6.16
C GLN A 212 -15.30 -0.62 5.75
N TYR A 213 -16.57 -0.23 5.57
CA TYR A 213 -16.93 1.15 5.25
C TYR A 213 -17.25 1.95 6.51
N LYS A 214 -16.46 2.98 6.79
CA LYS A 214 -16.79 3.99 7.81
C LYS A 214 -17.15 5.34 7.20
N ASN A 215 -16.41 5.73 6.16
CA ASN A 215 -16.64 6.91 5.34
C ASN A 215 -15.86 6.77 4.02
N GLU A 216 -16.14 7.63 3.04
CA GLU A 216 -15.50 7.55 1.72
C GLU A 216 -13.98 7.74 1.74
N GLN A 217 -13.43 8.55 2.65
CA GLN A 217 -11.98 8.76 2.73
C GLN A 217 -11.27 7.48 3.19
N GLN A 218 -11.67 6.93 4.33
CA GLN A 218 -11.09 5.68 4.84
C GLN A 218 -11.33 4.53 3.85
N ALA A 219 -12.53 4.44 3.28
CA ALA A 219 -12.84 3.40 2.31
C ALA A 219 -11.98 3.51 1.03
N MET A 220 -11.60 4.73 0.61
CA MET A 220 -10.72 4.97 -0.52
C MET A 220 -9.29 4.48 -0.23
N GLU A 221 -8.76 4.76 0.95
CA GLU A 221 -7.44 4.27 1.36
C GLU A 221 -7.42 2.75 1.44
N THR A 222 -8.42 2.14 2.10
CA THR A 222 -8.50 0.69 2.25
C THR A 222 -8.73 -0.02 0.91
N ILE A 223 -9.64 0.45 0.05
CA ILE A 223 -9.86 -0.21 -1.25
C ILE A 223 -8.61 -0.16 -2.13
N LEU A 224 -7.84 0.93 -2.08
CA LEU A 224 -6.58 1.04 -2.79
C LEU A 224 -5.54 0.10 -2.19
N HIS A 225 -5.41 0.03 -0.86
CA HIS A 225 -4.50 -0.88 -0.16
C HIS A 225 -4.72 -2.33 -0.60
N GLU A 226 -5.96 -2.82 -0.53
CA GLU A 226 -6.30 -4.18 -0.95
C GLU A 226 -6.10 -4.38 -2.47
N ALA A 227 -6.35 -3.35 -3.29
CA ALA A 227 -6.05 -3.41 -4.71
C ALA A 227 -4.57 -3.52 -5.01
N ILE A 228 -3.72 -2.86 -4.22
CA ILE A 228 -2.27 -2.94 -4.36
C ILE A 228 -1.77 -4.32 -3.98
N HIS A 229 -2.35 -4.99 -2.99
CA HIS A 229 -2.05 -6.41 -2.75
C HIS A 229 -2.36 -7.30 -3.96
N ALA A 230 -3.48 -7.05 -4.64
CA ALA A 230 -3.80 -7.76 -5.87
C ALA A 230 -2.78 -7.47 -6.97
N LEU A 231 -2.41 -6.19 -7.17
CA LEU A 231 -1.37 -5.81 -8.13
C LEU A 231 -0.03 -6.46 -7.79
N ASN A 232 0.41 -6.38 -6.55
CA ASN A 232 1.62 -7.00 -6.03
C ASN A 232 1.66 -8.49 -6.40
N PHE A 233 0.57 -9.21 -6.12
CA PHE A 233 0.48 -10.63 -6.41
C PHE A 233 0.52 -10.95 -7.91
N HIS A 234 -0.24 -10.23 -8.74
CA HIS A 234 -0.32 -10.54 -10.18
C HIS A 234 0.85 -10.01 -11.00
N LEU A 235 1.47 -8.92 -10.55
CA LEU A 235 2.59 -8.29 -11.23
C LEU A 235 3.93 -8.90 -10.80
N ILE A 236 4.07 -9.26 -9.53
CA ILE A 236 5.34 -9.71 -8.95
C ILE A 236 5.25 -11.17 -8.52
N GLY A 237 4.29 -11.49 -7.65
CA GLY A 237 4.16 -12.81 -7.03
C GLY A 237 3.96 -12.69 -5.52
N VAL A 238 4.20 -13.80 -4.82
CA VAL A 238 4.33 -13.80 -3.36
C VAL A 238 5.60 -13.02 -2.99
N MET A 239 5.51 -12.18 -1.97
CA MET A 239 6.62 -11.36 -1.48
C MET A 239 6.66 -11.37 0.04
N PRO A 240 7.81 -11.05 0.66
CA PRO A 240 7.90 -10.80 2.09
C PRO A 240 6.88 -9.74 2.52
N ARG A 241 6.19 -9.98 3.63
CA ARG A 241 5.14 -9.12 4.19
C ARG A 241 5.61 -7.69 4.37
N ALA A 242 6.82 -7.47 4.87
CA ALA A 242 7.37 -6.13 5.04
C ALA A 242 7.36 -5.30 3.74
N ILE A 243 7.59 -5.97 2.61
CA ILE A 243 7.65 -5.35 1.29
C ILE A 243 6.25 -5.24 0.70
N ASN A 244 5.45 -6.30 0.77
CA ASN A 244 4.09 -6.31 0.26
C ASN A 244 3.20 -5.26 0.95
N GLU A 245 3.22 -5.21 2.29
CA GLU A 245 2.48 -4.22 3.08
C GLU A 245 3.06 -2.82 2.93
N GLY A 246 4.39 -2.69 2.92
CA GLY A 246 5.04 -1.40 2.74
C GLY A 246 4.71 -0.75 1.39
N LEU A 247 4.60 -1.55 0.30
CA LEU A 247 4.15 -1.06 -1.01
C LEU A 247 2.67 -0.72 -1.01
N ALA A 248 1.83 -1.53 -0.36
CA ALA A 248 0.40 -1.27 -0.23
C ALA A 248 0.13 0.04 0.52
N GLU A 249 0.78 0.26 1.67
CA GLU A 249 0.70 1.49 2.44
C GLU A 249 1.26 2.70 1.67
N LEU A 250 2.40 2.55 1.00
CA LEU A 250 3.00 3.62 0.20
C LEU A 250 2.08 4.06 -0.94
N PHE A 251 1.64 3.12 -1.79
CA PHE A 251 0.87 3.49 -2.98
C PHE A 251 -0.58 3.85 -2.65
N SER A 252 -1.17 3.31 -1.57
CA SER A 252 -2.51 3.69 -1.13
C SER A 252 -2.56 5.10 -0.52
N SER A 253 -1.42 5.64 -0.08
CA SER A 253 -1.27 7.00 0.46
C SER A 253 -0.82 8.04 -0.58
N MET A 254 -0.59 7.64 -1.84
CA MET A 254 -0.28 8.58 -2.91
C MET A 254 -1.54 9.30 -3.42
N VAL A 255 -1.48 10.63 -3.45
CA VAL A 255 -2.51 11.52 -3.98
C VAL A 255 -1.89 12.42 -5.05
N LYS A 256 -2.56 12.52 -6.20
CA LYS A 256 -2.13 13.42 -7.28
C LYS A 256 -2.40 14.88 -6.89
N SER A 257 -1.34 15.67 -6.74
CA SER A 257 -1.42 17.09 -6.34
C SER A 257 -1.15 18.07 -7.49
N GLY A 258 -0.77 17.56 -8.67
CA GLY A 258 -0.58 18.37 -9.88
C GLY A 258 -0.49 17.49 -11.14
N THR A 259 -0.12 18.09 -12.29
CA THR A 259 0.01 17.32 -13.55
C THR A 259 1.05 16.21 -13.42
N ASN A 260 2.19 16.51 -12.78
CA ASN A 260 3.31 15.59 -12.57
C ASN A 260 3.73 15.49 -11.09
N GLN A 261 2.90 15.98 -10.17
CA GLN A 261 3.20 15.98 -8.74
C GLN A 261 2.33 14.96 -8.02
N VAL A 262 2.97 14.20 -7.13
CA VAL A 262 2.29 13.37 -6.15
C VAL A 262 2.73 13.77 -4.78
N THR A 263 1.75 13.74 -3.89
CA THR A 263 1.90 13.92 -2.47
C THR A 263 1.67 12.57 -1.79
N ILE A 264 2.56 12.18 -0.88
CA ILE A 264 2.35 11.08 0.05
C ILE A 264 1.99 11.69 1.39
N ASP A 265 0.82 11.31 1.91
CA ASP A 265 0.36 11.78 3.21
C ASP A 265 0.82 10.87 4.34
N PHE A 266 1.27 11.49 5.43
CA PHE A 266 1.67 10.84 6.68
C PHE A 266 0.80 11.36 7.82
N ASP A 267 0.10 10.44 8.48
CA ASP A 267 -0.75 10.73 9.64
C ASP A 267 -0.02 10.45 10.97
N GLU A 268 1.25 10.01 10.89
CA GLU A 268 2.10 9.68 12.01
C GLU A 268 2.51 10.91 12.83
N THR A 269 2.40 10.81 14.16
CA THR A 269 2.92 11.81 15.10
C THR A 269 4.45 11.72 15.23
N ASN A 270 5.08 12.78 15.73
CA ASN A 270 6.51 12.78 16.04
C ASN A 270 6.91 11.66 17.01
N GLU A 271 6.04 11.30 17.95
CA GLU A 271 6.25 10.18 18.88
C GLU A 271 6.22 8.82 18.17
N GLN A 272 5.34 8.65 17.17
CA GLN A 272 5.29 7.43 16.35
C GLN A 272 6.51 7.34 15.42
N LEU A 273 6.89 8.44 14.78
CA LEU A 273 8.07 8.49 13.91
C LEU A 273 9.38 8.16 14.64
N LYS A 274 9.47 8.44 15.95
CA LYS A 274 10.62 8.03 16.79
C LYS A 274 10.66 6.53 17.10
N GLN A 275 9.58 5.81 16.85
CA GLN A 275 9.45 4.37 17.08
C GLN A 275 9.64 3.53 15.81
N VAL A 276 9.99 4.18 14.69
CA VAL A 276 10.31 3.45 13.45
C VAL A 276 11.44 2.47 13.72
N VAL A 277 11.21 1.21 13.37
CA VAL A 277 12.20 0.14 13.51
C VAL A 277 13.10 0.09 12.28
N ASP A 278 14.30 -0.50 12.42
CA ASP A 278 15.21 -0.64 11.29
C ASP A 278 14.69 -1.64 10.23
N PHE A 279 15.21 -1.53 9.01
CA PHE A 279 14.73 -2.34 7.89
C PHE A 279 14.99 -3.83 8.13
N GLN A 280 16.12 -4.15 8.75
CA GLN A 280 16.47 -5.52 9.10
C GLN A 280 15.44 -6.13 10.05
N THR A 281 14.99 -5.37 11.06
CA THR A 281 13.98 -5.82 12.01
C THR A 281 12.66 -6.09 11.31
N ILE A 282 12.19 -5.22 10.40
CA ILE A 282 10.91 -5.48 9.70
C ILE A 282 10.97 -6.71 8.80
N VAL A 283 12.08 -6.91 8.09
CA VAL A 283 12.28 -8.10 7.23
C VAL A 283 12.37 -9.37 8.07
N ASN A 284 13.10 -9.34 9.18
CA ASN A 284 13.29 -10.49 10.06
C ASN A 284 12.08 -10.80 10.98
N SER A 285 11.02 -9.99 10.88
CA SER A 285 9.82 -10.14 11.70
C SER A 285 8.64 -10.71 10.91
N GLU A 286 8.87 -11.36 9.77
CA GLU A 286 7.82 -11.87 8.86
C GLU A 286 6.69 -12.62 9.58
N HIS A 287 7.04 -13.40 10.61
CA HIS A 287 6.09 -14.18 11.42
C HIS A 287 5.66 -13.52 12.75
N GLN A 288 6.16 -12.32 13.06
CA GLN A 288 6.09 -11.69 14.38
C GLN A 288 5.34 -10.35 14.40
N TRP A 289 4.56 -10.04 13.35
CA TRP A 289 3.65 -8.89 13.38
C TRP A 289 2.45 -9.23 14.28
N ASP A 290 2.70 -9.30 15.58
CA ASP A 290 1.69 -9.53 16.59
C ASP A 290 0.79 -8.29 16.74
N ALA A 291 -0.40 -8.49 17.30
CA ALA A 291 -1.42 -7.44 17.39
C ALA A 291 -0.98 -6.20 18.20
N ASN A 292 0.07 -6.28 19.02
CA ASN A 292 0.51 -5.17 19.87
C ASN A 292 1.48 -4.24 19.13
N ASP A 293 2.33 -4.75 18.24
CA ASP A 293 3.30 -3.96 17.49
C ASP A 293 2.95 -3.83 15.99
N THR A 294 1.85 -4.43 15.53
CA THR A 294 1.41 -4.41 14.13
C THR A 294 1.44 -3.01 13.51
N SER A 295 0.78 -2.02 14.12
CA SER A 295 0.72 -0.65 13.58
C SER A 295 2.12 -0.03 13.41
N ARG A 296 3.07 -0.35 14.29
CA ARG A 296 4.46 0.12 14.19
C ARG A 296 5.18 -0.49 12.99
N TYR A 297 4.92 -1.77 12.68
CA TYR A 297 5.51 -2.44 11.53
C TYR A 297 4.96 -1.93 10.19
N TYR A 298 3.64 -1.76 10.07
CA TYR A 298 3.02 -1.15 8.87
C TYR A 298 3.57 0.26 8.60
N MET A 299 3.58 1.10 9.63
CA MET A 299 4.16 2.44 9.57
C MET A 299 5.64 2.41 9.15
N SER A 300 6.43 1.52 9.76
CA SER A 300 7.87 1.40 9.43
C SER A 300 8.06 0.95 7.98
N GLY A 301 7.30 -0.04 7.52
CA GLY A 301 7.32 -0.51 6.13
C GLY A 301 6.98 0.60 5.13
N LYS A 302 5.92 1.37 5.39
CA LYS A 302 5.54 2.54 4.59
C LYS A 302 6.70 3.55 4.49
N LEU A 303 7.31 3.91 5.63
CA LEU A 303 8.39 4.90 5.66
C LEU A 303 9.65 4.42 4.95
N TRP A 304 10.05 3.16 5.16
CA TRP A 304 11.19 2.56 4.48
C TRP A 304 11.00 2.50 2.97
N LEU A 305 9.82 2.06 2.53
CA LEU A 305 9.54 1.93 1.11
C LEU A 305 9.34 3.30 0.46
N THR A 306 8.82 4.30 1.20
CA THR A 306 8.81 5.69 0.73
C THR A 306 10.23 6.20 0.52
N PHE A 307 11.10 6.04 1.51
CA PHE A 307 12.51 6.44 1.41
C PHE A 307 13.19 5.78 0.21
N PHE A 308 13.02 4.47 0.05
CA PHE A 308 13.59 3.79 -1.10
C PHE A 308 12.99 4.28 -2.42
N PHE A 309 11.69 4.52 -2.48
CA PHE A 309 11.04 5.00 -3.69
C PHE A 309 11.53 6.40 -4.10
N MET A 310 11.79 7.27 -3.14
CA MET A 310 12.18 8.66 -3.39
C MET A 310 13.67 8.86 -3.68
N GLU A 311 14.54 7.99 -3.14
CA GLU A 311 15.99 8.09 -3.36
C GLU A 311 16.44 7.28 -4.57
N GLU A 312 17.28 7.85 -5.44
CA GLU A 312 17.70 7.19 -6.69
C GLU A 312 18.29 5.78 -6.46
N LYS A 313 19.15 5.62 -5.46
CA LYS A 313 19.73 4.32 -5.09
C LYS A 313 18.68 3.37 -4.51
N GLY A 314 17.76 3.90 -3.72
CA GLY A 314 16.64 3.13 -3.16
C GLY A 314 15.72 2.62 -4.26
N LEU A 315 15.46 3.43 -5.30
CA LEU A 315 14.61 3.05 -6.40
C LEU A 315 15.27 1.95 -7.24
N GLN A 316 16.59 2.03 -7.43
CA GLN A 316 17.37 0.95 -8.06
C GLN A 316 17.31 -0.35 -7.24
N LEU A 317 17.41 -0.26 -5.91
CA LEU A 317 17.23 -1.39 -5.01
C LEU A 317 15.81 -2.00 -5.15
N LEU A 318 14.75 -1.18 -5.08
CA LEU A 318 13.38 -1.67 -5.25
C LEU A 318 13.19 -2.35 -6.62
N ARG A 319 13.73 -1.77 -7.70
CA ARG A 319 13.73 -2.42 -9.03
C ARG A 319 14.39 -3.79 -9.00
N ALA A 320 15.55 -3.90 -8.37
CA ALA A 320 16.29 -5.16 -8.30
C ALA A 320 15.52 -6.20 -7.47
N LEU A 321 15.01 -5.79 -6.31
CA LEU A 321 14.27 -6.65 -5.40
C LEU A 321 12.99 -7.20 -6.06
N LEU A 322 12.14 -6.32 -6.61
CA LEU A 322 10.87 -6.76 -7.20
C LEU A 322 11.08 -7.64 -8.44
N ARG A 323 12.18 -7.43 -9.18
CA ARG A 323 12.55 -8.31 -10.30
C ARG A 323 13.11 -9.65 -9.84
N GLU A 324 13.76 -9.71 -8.69
CA GLU A 324 14.24 -10.96 -8.12
C GLU A 324 13.05 -11.82 -7.65
N GLU A 325 12.09 -11.23 -6.95
CA GLU A 325 10.81 -11.88 -6.57
C GLU A 325 10.04 -12.42 -7.80
N GLN A 326 10.06 -11.67 -8.92
CA GLN A 326 9.41 -12.10 -10.17
C GLN A 326 9.99 -13.37 -10.80
N LYS A 327 11.20 -13.80 -10.44
CA LYS A 327 11.83 -14.98 -11.05
C LYS A 327 11.14 -16.26 -10.64
N GLU A 328 10.75 -16.36 -9.38
CA GLU A 328 10.07 -17.49 -8.78
C GLU A 328 8.83 -16.96 -8.06
N THR A 329 7.77 -16.65 -8.81
CA THR A 329 6.60 -15.88 -8.34
C THR A 329 5.89 -16.45 -7.11
N CYS A 330 6.26 -17.65 -6.68
CA CYS A 330 5.60 -18.49 -5.68
C CYS A 330 6.50 -18.90 -4.54
N GLN A 331 7.72 -18.40 -4.57
CA GLN A 331 8.68 -18.51 -3.50
C GLN A 331 9.13 -17.08 -3.24
N LEU A 332 8.74 -16.55 -2.07
CA LEU A 332 9.27 -15.27 -1.62
C LEU A 332 10.77 -15.39 -1.38
N LEU A 333 11.49 -14.27 -1.51
CA LEU A 333 12.88 -14.21 -1.07
C LEU A 333 12.97 -14.39 0.44
N GLU A 334 13.91 -15.22 0.87
CA GLU A 334 14.21 -15.37 2.29
C GLU A 334 14.85 -14.09 2.85
N GLU A 335 14.75 -13.90 4.17
CA GLU A 335 15.24 -12.71 4.87
C GLU A 335 16.70 -12.36 4.51
N ASP A 336 17.59 -13.37 4.53
CA ASP A 336 19.00 -13.21 4.18
C ASP A 336 19.22 -12.81 2.71
N GLU A 337 18.35 -13.26 1.80
CA GLU A 337 18.41 -12.92 0.37
C GLU A 337 17.99 -11.46 0.15
N VAL A 338 16.93 -11.02 0.83
CA VAL A 338 16.49 -9.61 0.84
C VAL A 338 17.60 -8.70 1.36
N LEU A 339 18.17 -9.02 2.52
CA LEU A 339 19.22 -8.19 3.13
C LEU A 339 20.51 -8.16 2.32
N ALA A 340 20.87 -9.27 1.67
CA ALA A 340 22.01 -9.32 0.76
C ALA A 340 21.82 -8.33 -0.41
N LEU A 341 20.64 -8.30 -1.04
CA LEU A 341 20.33 -7.35 -2.11
C LEU A 341 20.38 -5.90 -1.62
N VAL A 342 19.83 -5.62 -0.44
CA VAL A 342 19.86 -4.27 0.16
C VAL A 342 21.30 -3.79 0.34
N ILE A 343 22.17 -4.64 0.88
CA ILE A 343 23.58 -4.30 1.11
C ILE A 343 24.34 -4.12 -0.21
N ASP A 344 24.07 -4.95 -1.21
CA ASP A 344 24.72 -4.90 -2.53
C ASP A 344 24.40 -3.61 -3.30
N PHE A 345 23.15 -3.12 -3.21
CA PHE A 345 22.71 -1.91 -3.91
C PHE A 345 22.86 -0.64 -3.08
N TYR A 346 22.70 -0.73 -1.76
CA TYR A 346 22.57 0.45 -0.90
C TYR A 346 23.20 0.27 0.49
N LEU A 347 24.51 -0.01 0.54
CA LEU A 347 25.27 -0.26 1.77
C LEU A 347 24.97 0.62 3.01
N ASN A 348 24.76 1.94 2.83
CA ASN A 348 24.53 2.88 3.96
C ASN A 348 23.04 3.21 4.19
N TYR A 349 22.13 2.39 3.69
CA TYR A 349 20.69 2.66 3.69
C TYR A 349 20.13 3.10 5.05
N GLU A 350 20.59 2.52 6.16
CA GLU A 350 20.08 2.92 7.49
C GLU A 350 20.51 4.28 7.97
N VAL A 351 21.75 4.65 7.68
CA VAL A 351 22.27 5.96 8.04
C VAL A 351 21.54 7.02 7.21
N ASP A 352 21.38 6.76 5.92
CA ASP A 352 20.74 7.67 4.98
C ASP A 352 19.24 7.79 5.27
N PHE A 353 18.56 6.69 5.64
CA PHE A 353 17.16 6.72 6.08
C PHE A 353 16.96 7.57 7.33
N LYS A 354 17.81 7.41 8.36
CA LYS A 354 17.72 8.23 9.59
C LYS A 354 17.93 9.71 9.29
N GLN A 355 18.82 10.04 8.35
CA GLN A 355 19.01 11.43 7.90
C GLN A 355 17.80 11.95 7.14
N TRP A 356 17.22 11.13 6.26
CA TRP A 356 16.01 11.45 5.51
C TRP A 356 14.82 11.70 6.45
N LEU A 357 14.55 10.77 7.39
CA LEU A 357 13.49 10.87 8.38
C LEU A 357 13.63 12.15 9.22
N ASN A 358 14.85 12.44 9.66
CA ASN A 358 15.13 13.67 10.40
C ASN A 358 14.84 14.91 9.56
N ARG A 359 15.37 15.00 8.35
CA ARG A 359 15.22 16.15 7.46
C ARG A 359 13.78 16.47 7.11
N HIS A 360 12.96 15.43 6.93
CA HIS A 360 11.62 15.56 6.38
C HIS A 360 10.52 15.66 7.42
N PHE A 361 10.73 15.09 8.62
CA PHE A 361 9.66 15.00 9.61
C PHE A 361 10.05 15.44 11.01
N LEU A 362 11.30 15.18 11.44
CA LEU A 362 11.69 15.44 12.83
C LEU A 362 12.43 16.78 13.02
N SER A 363 12.96 17.38 11.96
CA SER A 363 13.67 18.65 12.01
C SER A 363 12.74 19.83 11.72
N GLU A 364 11.93 20.22 12.71
CA GLU A 364 11.48 21.60 13.01
C GLU A 364 10.77 21.62 14.38
N GLN A 365 11.54 21.54 15.47
CA GLN A 365 11.15 22.06 16.81
C GLN A 365 12.40 22.59 17.56
N GLY A 366 13.10 23.52 16.92
CA GLY A 366 14.15 24.35 17.54
C GLY A 366 13.63 25.75 17.82
#